data_AF-A0A388SI47-F1
#
_entry.id   AF-A0A388SI47-F1
#
_cell.length_a   1.000
_cell.length_b   1.000
_cell.length_c   1.000
_cell.angle_alpha   90.00
_cell.angle_beta   90.00
_cell.angle_gamma   90.00
#
_symmetry.space_group_name_H-M   'P 1'
#
loop_
_entity.id
_entity.type
_entity.pdbx_description
1 polymer ?
#
loop_
_entity_poly.entity_id
_entity_poly.type
_entity_poly.pdbx_seq_one_letter_code
_entity_poly.pdbx_strand_id
1 'polypeptide(L)'
;MSAVIEKSLSDKDLRTITVDRGKEFSWAEKLEKDLRTKVYFCLPHHPWEKGSNENTNGLLRDFFPKGMSIDKISQAEVQKRFNGG
;
A
#
# COMPACT_ATOMS: atom_id res chain seq x y z
N MET A 1 3.05 -8.04 -7.78
CA MET A 1 2.50 -7.03 -6.84
C MET A 1 1.13 -7.42 -6.32
N SER A 2 0.17 -7.86 -7.17
CA SER A 2 -1.19 -8.21 -6.70
C SER A 2 -1.24 -9.31 -5.63
N ALA A 3 -0.53 -10.43 -5.86
CA ALA A 3 -0.56 -11.58 -4.96
C ALA A 3 -0.10 -11.29 -3.53
N VAL A 4 0.78 -10.31 -3.32
CA VAL A 4 1.25 -9.93 -1.97
C VAL A 4 0.16 -9.16 -1.23
N ILE A 5 -0.54 -8.26 -1.92
CA ILE A 5 -1.64 -7.48 -1.34
C ILE A 5 -2.82 -8.41 -1.05
N GLU A 6 -3.20 -9.25 -2.01
CA GLU A 6 -4.25 -10.27 -1.83
C GLU A 6 -3.97 -11.15 -0.60
N LYS A 7 -2.76 -11.69 -0.48
CA LYS A 7 -2.36 -12.53 0.66
C LYS A 7 -2.32 -11.75 1.99
N SER A 8 -1.91 -10.49 1.98
CA SER A 8 -1.83 -9.66 3.20
C SER A 8 -3.18 -9.21 3.71
N LEU A 9 -4.21 -9.27 2.85
CA LEU A 9 -5.55 -8.78 3.14
C LEU A 9 -6.61 -9.88 3.23
N SER A 10 -6.30 -11.11 2.83
CA SER A 10 -7.26 -12.21 2.74
C SER A 10 -7.80 -12.70 4.10
N ASP A 11 -7.09 -12.42 5.20
CA ASP A 11 -7.52 -12.73 6.57
C ASP A 11 -8.26 -11.55 7.25
N LYS A 12 -8.44 -10.43 6.55
CA LYS A 12 -9.07 -9.22 7.09
C LYS A 12 -10.54 -9.16 6.71
N ASP A 13 -11.37 -8.72 7.65
CA ASP A 13 -12.76 -8.36 7.36
C ASP A 13 -12.81 -6.94 6.78
N LEU A 14 -12.87 -6.85 5.44
CA LEU A 14 -12.77 -5.60 4.71
C LEU A 14 -14.13 -5.20 4.11
N ARG A 15 -14.63 -4.04 4.54
CA ARG A 15 -15.82 -3.43 3.92
C ARG A 15 -15.50 -2.76 2.58
N THR A 16 -14.41 -2.01 2.53
CA THR A 16 -13.93 -1.27 1.36
C THR A 16 -12.42 -1.08 1.45
N ILE A 17 -11.76 -0.95 0.31
CA ILE A 17 -10.35 -0.60 0.20
C ILE A 17 -10.27 0.78 -0.46
N THR A 18 -9.47 1.68 0.09
CA THR A 18 -9.21 2.99 -0.53
C THR A 18 -7.73 3.08 -0.86
N VAL A 19 -7.41 3.40 -2.12
CA VAL A 19 -6.04 3.50 -2.64
C VAL A 19 -5.81 4.84 -3.30
N ASP A 20 -4.54 5.24 -3.41
CA ASP A 20 -4.18 6.35 -4.29
C ASP A 20 -4.17 5.91 -5.76
N ARG A 21 -3.89 6.86 -6.66
CA ARG A 21 -3.84 6.61 -8.11
C ARG A 21 -2.47 6.10 -8.57
N GLY A 22 -1.72 5.42 -7.71
CA GLY A 22 -0.48 4.75 -8.04
C GLY A 22 -0.66 3.73 -9.17
N LYS A 23 0.36 3.58 -10.02
CA LYS A 23 0.34 2.62 -11.15
C LYS A 23 0.29 1.17 -10.66
N GLU A 24 0.79 0.95 -9.45
CA GLU A 24 0.72 -0.29 -8.69
C GLU A 24 -0.71 -0.72 -8.35
N PHE A 25 -1.72 0.15 -8.50
CA PHE A 25 -3.14 -0.18 -8.35
C PHE A 25 -3.92 -0.19 -9.67
N SER A 26 -3.23 -0.19 -10.82
CA SER A 26 -3.86 -0.30 -12.14
C SER A 26 -4.69 -1.58 -12.34
N TRP A 27 -4.48 -2.60 -11.51
CA TRP A 27 -5.20 -3.87 -11.50
C TRP A 27 -6.30 -3.93 -10.42
N ALA A 28 -6.79 -2.79 -9.92
CA ALA A 28 -7.80 -2.73 -8.86
C ALA A 28 -9.05 -3.57 -9.14
N GLU A 29 -9.52 -3.67 -10.39
CA GLU A 29 -10.67 -4.53 -10.74
C GLU A 29 -10.43 -6.01 -10.39
N LYS A 30 -9.19 -6.49 -10.58
CA LYS A 30 -8.80 -7.85 -10.18
C LYS A 30 -8.78 -7.96 -8.65
N LEU A 31 -8.26 -6.96 -7.95
CA LEU A 31 -8.26 -6.91 -6.49
C LEU A 31 -9.68 -7.00 -5.92
N GLU A 32 -10.63 -6.25 -6.49
CA GLU A 32 -12.03 -6.29 -6.08
C GLU A 32 -12.64 -7.67 -6.22
N LYS A 33 -12.33 -8.37 -7.32
CA LYS A 33 -12.81 -9.72 -7.58
C LYS A 33 -12.22 -10.75 -6.62
N ASP A 34 -10.91 -10.68 -6.39
CA ASP A 34 -10.19 -11.67 -5.60
C ASP A 34 -10.51 -11.53 -4.09
N LEU A 35 -10.68 -10.30 -3.60
CA LEU A 35 -11.04 -10.03 -2.20
C LEU A 35 -12.56 -9.91 -1.95
N ARG A 36 -13.38 -9.83 -3.00
CA ARG A 36 -14.83 -9.55 -2.92
C ARG A 36 -15.14 -8.26 -2.17
N THR A 37 -14.29 -7.25 -2.32
CA THR A 37 -14.35 -5.97 -1.61
C THR A 37 -14.24 -4.82 -2.60
N LYS A 38 -15.05 -3.77 -2.44
CA LYS A 38 -14.98 -2.59 -3.32
C LYS A 38 -13.70 -1.79 -3.10
N VAL A 39 -13.07 -1.35 -4.18
CA VAL A 39 -11.87 -0.52 -4.21
C VAL A 39 -12.23 0.88 -4.71
N TYR A 40 -11.86 1.89 -3.93
CA TYR A 40 -12.06 3.31 -4.26
C TYR A 40 -10.71 3.99 -4.46
N PHE A 41 -10.68 4.92 -5.42
CA PHE A 41 -9.51 5.76 -5.66
C PHE A 41 -9.72 7.15 -5.08
N CYS A 42 -8.71 7.67 -4.38
CA CYS A 42 -8.72 9.06 -3.95
C CYS A 42 -8.83 10.01 -5.16
N LEU A 43 -9.62 11.08 -5.01
CA LEU A 43 -9.82 12.05 -6.09
C LEU A 43 -8.56 12.93 -6.29
N PRO A 44 -8.24 13.33 -7.54
CA PRO A 44 -7.21 14.33 -7.79
C PRO A 44 -7.54 15.65 -7.10
N HIS A 45 -6.59 16.27 -6.41
CA HIS A 45 -6.75 17.54 -5.68
C HIS A 45 -7.60 17.51 -4.39
N HIS A 46 -7.82 16.32 -3.80
CA HIS A 46 -8.46 16.17 -2.48
C HIS A 46 -7.46 15.67 -1.41
N PRO A 47 -6.52 16.52 -0.95
CA PRO A 47 -5.49 16.12 0.01
C PRO A 47 -6.06 15.63 1.35
N TRP A 48 -7.23 16.12 1.77
CA TRP A 48 -7.89 15.69 3.01
C TRP A 48 -8.35 14.23 2.99
N GLU A 49 -8.63 13.65 1.81
CA GLU A 49 -8.97 12.22 1.67
C GLU A 49 -7.73 11.32 1.77
N LYS A 50 -6.54 11.91 1.65
CA LYS A 50 -5.26 11.20 1.60
C LYS A 50 -4.41 11.40 2.84
N GLY A 51 -4.86 12.13 3.86
CA GLY A 51 -4.06 12.46 5.04
C GLY A 51 -3.37 11.24 5.67
N SER A 52 -4.12 10.16 5.91
CA SER A 52 -3.57 8.91 6.44
C SER A 52 -2.63 8.19 5.48
N ASN A 53 -2.89 8.26 4.17
CA ASN A 53 -2.06 7.62 3.15
C ASN A 53 -0.74 8.39 2.96
N GLU A 54 -0.78 9.72 2.96
CA GLU A 54 0.39 10.59 2.88
C GLU A 54 1.28 10.46 4.12
N ASN A 55 0.67 10.38 5.31
CA ASN A 55 1.40 10.13 6.56
C ASN A 55 2.11 8.76 6.53
N THR A 56 1.39 7.70 6.14
CA THR A 56 1.95 6.35 6.04
C THR A 56 3.05 6.27 4.98
N ASN A 57 2.84 6.88 3.82
CA ASN A 57 3.85 6.97 2.77
C ASN A 57 5.07 7.81 3.16
N GLY A 58 4.88 8.82 4.03
CA GLY A 58 5.96 9.59 4.63
C GLY A 58 6.85 8.70 5.50
N LEU A 59 6.26 7.97 6.45
CA LEU A 59 6.97 7.03 7.32
C LEU A 59 7.74 5.98 6.52
N LEU A 60 7.13 5.42 5.46
CA LEU A 60 7.82 4.48 4.59
C LEU A 60 9.06 5.10 3.91
N ARG A 61 9.01 6.38 3.56
CA ARG A 61 10.13 7.08 2.89
C ARG A 61 11.25 7.45 3.85
N ASP A 62 10.99 7.55 5.14
CA ASP A 62 12.03 7.72 6.16
C ASP A 62 12.95 6.48 6.23
N PHE A 63 12.40 5.29 5.97
CA PHE A 63 13.16 4.03 5.92
C PHE A 63 13.62 3.62 4.51
N PHE A 64 12.85 3.99 3.48
CA PHE A 64 13.08 3.64 2.08
C PHE A 64 12.94 4.86 1.18
N PRO A 65 14.01 5.66 1.01
CA PRO A 65 13.99 6.87 0.20
C PRO A 65 13.54 6.59 -1.24
N LYS A 66 12.91 7.59 -1.87
CA LYS A 66 12.48 7.49 -3.28
C LYS A 66 13.66 7.10 -4.18
N GLY A 67 13.43 6.14 -5.08
CA GLY A 67 14.43 5.65 -6.03
C GLY A 67 15.29 4.49 -5.50
N MET A 68 15.18 4.16 -4.20
CA MET A 68 15.77 2.93 -3.67
C MET A 68 14.94 1.72 -4.10
N SER A 69 15.53 0.78 -4.84
CA SER A 69 14.88 -0.51 -5.08
C SER A 69 14.84 -1.29 -3.76
N ILE A 70 13.64 -1.68 -3.37
CA ILE A 70 13.38 -2.54 -2.21
C ILE A 70 13.45 -4.03 -2.56
N ASP A 71 13.61 -4.38 -3.85
CA ASP A 71 13.57 -5.77 -4.33
C ASP A 71 14.73 -6.62 -3.80
N LYS A 72 15.84 -5.97 -3.43
CA LYS A 72 17.04 -6.63 -2.89
C LYS A 72 17.16 -6.53 -1.38
N ILE A 73 16.19 -5.93 -0.70
CA ILE A 73 16.20 -5.78 0.76
C ILE A 73 15.60 -7.05 1.37
N SER A 74 16.36 -7.71 2.24
CA SER A 74 15.86 -8.90 2.93
C SER A 74 14.78 -8.53 3.95
N GLN A 75 13.87 -9.45 4.24
CA GLN A 75 12.84 -9.21 5.26
C GLN A 75 13.43 -8.89 6.64
N ALA A 76 14.57 -9.48 6.98
CA ALA A 76 15.28 -9.16 8.23
C ALA A 76 15.76 -7.70 8.26
N GLU A 77 16.27 -7.19 7.15
CA GLU A 77 16.71 -5.80 7.02
C GLU A 77 15.52 -4.84 7.05
N VAL A 78 14.39 -5.21 6.42
CA VAL A 78 13.12 -4.47 6.53
C VAL A 78 12.69 -4.38 7.99
N GLN A 79 12.59 -5.51 8.69
CA GLN A 79 12.15 -5.56 10.08
C GLN A 79 13.08 -4.78 11.02
N LYS A 80 14.39 -4.86 10.79
CA LYS A 80 15.39 -4.12 11.57
C LYS A 80 15.18 -2.60 11.45
N ARG A 81 14.87 -2.10 10.25
CA ARG A 81 14.60 -0.69 10.02
C ARG A 81 13.30 -0.24 10.69
N PHE A 82 12.23 -1.03 10.58
CA PHE A 82 10.95 -0.71 11.21
C PHE A 82 10.96 -0.80 12.75
N ASN A 83 11.72 -1.72 13.35
CA ASN A 83 11.77 -1.92 14.80
C ASN A 83 12.87 -1.11 15.50
N GLY A 84 13.80 -0.52 14.75
CA GLY A 84 14.96 0.21 15.26
C GLY A 84 14.84 1.73 15.16
N GLY A 85 13.70 2.25 14.70
CA GLY A 85 13.34 3.66 14.69
C GLY A 85 12.58 4.08 15.95
#